data_AF-A0A957XA78-F1
#
_entry.id   AF-A0A957XA78-F1
#
_cell.length_a   1.000
_cell.length_b   1.000
_cell.length_c   1.000
_cell.angle_alpha   90.00
_cell.angle_beta   90.00
_cell.angle_gamma   90.00
#
_symmetry.space_group_name_H-M   'P 1'
#
loop_
_entity.id
_entity.type
_entity.pdbx_description
1 polymer ?
#
loop_
_entity_poly.entity_id
_entity_poly.type
_entity_poly.pdbx_seq_one_letter_code
_entity_poly.pdbx_strand_id
1 'polypeptide(L)'
;MDELTREEVEQTIKRVRKSDEILDLSGANLSGADFSGANLSRAKLIETNFSGNNLIWADFSGANLSKANFSWANLSQANLSGADFSGANLSGANLNKANLSHANFSQAKLNKTNLSRVDFIGNNLSKANLSEANLINANLSRANLSGANLSGANLSGADLSGTDFSEADLSKANLSEANFRETILHKANFSHVIIKETSFIKIDLGQVKGLDTVNHIEPSAIIDINTIYQSKNRIPKVFLEQAGVHPDIIRWQHSLHTLPTVFVCYSPKDELEKEQLLTHLGVLRELSLVDIWDDTRIAGGTEWEQEITNAIARTSVAILLVSANFLTSQTIKELEIPELLKRRENDQNFVIYPIIAKPCAWNSFEWLSKIQVRPHGGEPIWVKGKDIDVDVELTKIATEVTDIIKSLWLSNR
;
A
#
# COMPACT_ATOMS: atom_id res chain seq x y z
N MET A 1 42.23 21.64 20.12
CA MET A 1 43.27 21.25 19.15
C MET A 1 43.50 22.42 18.25
N ASP A 2 44.77 22.73 17.99
CA ASP A 2 45.14 23.82 17.10
C ASP A 2 44.60 23.55 15.69
N GLU A 3 44.24 24.62 14.99
CA GLU A 3 43.73 24.57 13.61
C GLU A 3 44.86 24.12 12.68
N LEU A 4 44.65 23.02 11.94
CA LEU A 4 45.62 22.58 10.93
C LEU A 4 45.40 23.38 9.65
N THR A 5 46.48 23.94 9.13
CA THR A 5 46.49 24.64 7.85
C THR A 5 46.30 23.66 6.69
N ARG A 6 45.78 24.15 5.56
CA ARG A 6 45.67 23.38 4.31
C ARG A 6 47.00 22.73 3.92
N GLU A 7 48.10 23.47 4.06
CA GLU A 7 49.44 22.98 3.69
C GLU A 7 49.88 21.80 4.55
N GLU A 8 49.64 21.85 5.87
CA GLU A 8 49.95 20.73 6.77
C GLU A 8 49.14 19.48 6.42
N VAL A 9 47.85 19.65 6.09
CA VAL A 9 47.00 18.55 5.66
C VAL A 9 47.45 17.99 4.31
N GLU A 10 47.74 18.83 3.31
CA GLU A 10 48.22 18.38 2.00
C GLU A 10 49.59 17.68 2.07
N GLN A 11 50.50 18.16 2.92
CA GLN A 11 51.77 17.47 3.18
C GLN A 11 51.53 16.11 3.84
N THR A 12 50.60 16.04 4.78
CA THR A 12 50.22 14.77 5.43
C THR A 12 49.61 13.80 4.42
N ILE A 13 48.70 14.26 3.55
CA ILE A 13 48.14 13.46 2.45
C ILE A 13 49.26 12.92 1.54
N LYS A 14 50.19 13.77 1.12
CA LYS A 14 51.33 13.39 0.27
C LYS A 14 52.24 12.36 0.93
N ARG A 15 52.44 12.46 2.25
CA ARG A 15 53.26 11.52 3.03
C ARG A 15 52.58 10.16 3.14
N VAL A 16 51.33 10.14 3.59
CA VAL A 16 50.54 8.93 3.85
C VAL A 16 50.32 8.11 2.58
N ARG A 17 50.12 8.77 1.42
CA ARG A 17 49.99 8.08 0.13
C ARG A 17 51.25 7.37 -0.35
N LYS A 18 52.43 7.71 0.18
CA LYS A 18 53.69 7.02 -0.15
C LYS A 18 53.93 5.80 0.74
N SER A 19 53.24 5.69 1.87
CA SER A 19 53.45 4.65 2.88
C SER A 19 52.34 3.59 2.94
N ASP A 20 51.33 3.65 2.05
CA ASP A 20 50.10 2.83 2.11
C ASP A 20 49.37 2.91 3.48
N GLU A 21 49.66 3.94 4.27
CA GLU A 21 49.00 4.19 5.54
C GLU A 21 47.60 4.79 5.33
N ILE A 22 46.70 4.60 6.29
CA ILE A 22 45.40 5.27 6.29
C ILE A 22 45.58 6.67 6.85
N LEU A 23 45.07 7.68 6.14
CA LEU A 23 45.05 9.06 6.64
C LEU A 23 44.10 9.15 7.83
N ASP A 24 44.64 9.43 9.02
CA ASP A 24 43.85 9.64 10.23
C ASP A 24 43.97 11.10 10.68
N LEU A 25 42.86 11.83 10.57
CA LEU A 25 42.69 13.20 11.06
C LEU A 25 41.51 13.26 12.02
N SER A 26 41.22 12.17 12.73
CA SER A 26 40.12 12.12 13.68
C SER A 26 40.29 13.20 14.76
N GLY A 27 39.21 13.94 15.03
CA GLY A 27 39.18 15.08 15.96
C GLY A 27 39.89 16.35 15.46
N ALA A 28 40.51 16.34 14.27
CA ALA A 28 41.22 17.50 13.71
C ALA A 28 40.30 18.71 13.54
N ASN A 29 40.83 19.91 13.82
CA ASN A 29 40.14 21.14 13.50
C ASN A 29 40.64 21.69 12.16
N LEU A 30 39.79 21.60 11.13
CA LEU A 30 40.09 21.98 9.74
C LEU A 30 39.14 23.09 9.25
N SER A 31 38.46 23.81 10.14
CA SER A 31 37.38 24.75 9.81
C SER A 31 37.82 25.93 8.96
N GLY A 32 36.89 26.52 8.19
CA GLY A 32 37.11 27.73 7.39
C GLY A 32 38.11 27.62 6.24
N ALA A 33 38.72 26.46 6.00
CA ALA A 33 39.77 26.28 5.01
C ALA A 33 39.23 25.85 3.64
N ASP A 34 40.02 26.14 2.59
CA ASP A 34 39.75 25.65 1.24
C ASP A 34 40.43 24.30 1.00
N PHE A 35 39.61 23.28 0.84
CA PHE A 35 39.98 21.90 0.53
C PHE A 35 39.32 21.46 -0.79
N SER A 36 39.03 22.39 -1.68
CA SER A 36 38.49 22.06 -3.01
C SER A 36 39.43 21.10 -3.75
N GLY A 37 38.86 20.03 -4.29
CA GLY A 37 39.60 18.97 -4.98
C GLY A 37 40.51 18.11 -4.09
N ALA A 38 40.51 18.31 -2.77
CA ALA A 38 41.30 17.48 -1.86
C ALA A 38 40.82 16.02 -1.94
N ASN A 39 41.76 15.07 -2.01
CA ASN A 39 41.41 13.66 -1.93
C ASN A 39 41.73 13.13 -0.52
N LEU A 40 40.64 12.88 0.19
CA LEU A 40 40.50 12.35 1.54
C LEU A 40 39.78 10.99 1.49
N SER A 41 39.86 10.28 0.36
CA SER A 41 39.23 8.97 0.17
C SER A 41 39.75 7.98 1.22
N ARG A 42 38.82 7.19 1.79
CA ARG A 42 39.08 6.17 2.82
C ARG A 42 39.75 6.70 4.10
N ALA A 43 39.82 8.01 4.30
CA ALA A 43 40.41 8.60 5.49
C ALA A 43 39.54 8.35 6.74
N LYS A 44 40.19 8.29 7.91
CA LYS A 44 39.53 8.35 9.21
C LYS A 44 39.42 9.80 9.63
N LEU A 45 38.19 10.29 9.67
CA LEU A 45 37.84 11.69 9.87
C LEU A 45 36.72 11.82 10.92
N ILE A 46 36.78 10.94 11.92
CA ILE A 46 35.79 10.84 12.99
C ILE A 46 35.86 12.11 13.82
N GLU A 47 34.72 12.76 14.08
CA GLU A 47 34.65 14.00 14.88
C GLU A 47 35.53 15.16 14.33
N THR A 48 36.00 15.08 13.09
CA THR A 48 36.78 16.15 12.44
C THR A 48 35.89 17.36 12.14
N ASN A 49 36.42 18.56 12.38
CA ASN A 49 35.71 19.80 12.11
C ASN A 49 36.05 20.37 10.72
N PHE A 50 35.11 20.28 9.79
CA PHE A 50 35.14 20.87 8.44
C PHE A 50 34.18 22.07 8.31
N SER A 51 33.73 22.68 9.43
CA SER A 51 32.71 23.72 9.39
C SER A 51 33.14 24.90 8.53
N GLY A 52 32.27 25.34 7.62
CA GLY A 52 32.51 26.48 6.74
C GLY A 52 33.53 26.25 5.63
N ASN A 53 34.01 25.01 5.44
CA ASN A 53 35.03 24.73 4.42
C ASN A 53 34.49 24.81 3.00
N ASN A 54 35.38 25.16 2.07
CA ASN A 54 35.17 24.91 0.65
C ASN A 54 35.68 23.50 0.31
N LEU A 55 34.79 22.59 -0.05
CA LEU A 55 35.05 21.17 -0.34
C LEU A 55 34.51 20.76 -1.71
N ILE A 56 34.34 21.74 -2.61
CA ILE A 56 33.90 21.46 -3.98
C ILE A 56 34.86 20.47 -4.63
N TRP A 57 34.33 19.44 -5.29
CA TRP A 57 35.10 18.37 -5.93
C TRP A 57 36.03 17.56 -5.01
N ALA A 58 35.95 17.73 -3.70
CA ALA A 58 36.70 16.90 -2.77
C ALA A 58 36.24 15.44 -2.87
N ASP A 59 37.17 14.51 -2.70
CA ASP A 59 36.91 13.08 -2.70
C ASP A 59 37.00 12.53 -1.27
N PHE A 60 35.86 12.16 -0.71
CA PHE A 60 35.73 11.46 0.56
C PHE A 60 35.21 10.03 0.37
N SER A 61 35.34 9.45 -0.82
CA SER A 61 34.80 8.11 -1.09
C SER A 61 35.32 7.08 -0.08
N GLY A 62 34.39 6.35 0.54
CA GLY A 62 34.67 5.37 1.59
C GLY A 62 35.29 5.92 2.88
N ALA A 63 35.31 7.24 3.10
CA ALA A 63 35.84 7.81 4.33
C ALA A 63 34.91 7.55 5.54
N ASN A 64 35.49 7.44 6.73
CA ASN A 64 34.73 7.44 7.97
C ASN A 64 34.61 8.88 8.48
N LEU A 65 33.42 9.46 8.31
CA LEU A 65 33.04 10.82 8.67
C LEU A 65 32.05 10.84 9.84
N SER A 66 31.99 9.76 10.62
CA SER A 66 31.04 9.65 11.72
C SER A 66 31.24 10.80 12.70
N LYS A 67 30.13 11.46 13.06
CA LYS A 67 30.08 12.65 13.92
C LYS A 67 30.94 13.85 13.46
N ALA A 68 31.47 13.85 12.24
CA ALA A 68 32.21 15.00 11.70
C ALA A 68 31.29 16.23 11.57
N ASN A 69 31.88 17.43 11.64
CA ASN A 69 31.14 18.68 11.53
C ASN A 69 31.39 19.35 10.17
N PHE A 70 30.40 19.34 9.30
CA PHE A 70 30.35 20.02 8.00
C PHE A 70 29.36 21.20 8.00
N SER A 71 28.96 21.72 9.16
CA SER A 71 28.00 22.82 9.21
C SER A 71 28.46 23.98 8.31
N TRP A 72 27.58 24.44 7.43
CA TRP A 72 27.85 25.53 6.46
C TRP A 72 28.98 25.26 5.45
N ALA A 73 29.47 24.03 5.33
CA ALA A 73 30.49 23.68 4.34
C ALA A 73 29.89 23.57 2.93
N ASN A 74 30.71 23.84 1.91
CA ASN A 74 30.35 23.67 0.51
C ASN A 74 30.93 22.36 -0.05
N LEU A 75 30.11 21.31 -0.10
CA LEU A 75 30.42 19.97 -0.61
C LEU A 75 29.84 19.76 -2.02
N SER A 76 29.47 20.83 -2.74
CA SER A 76 28.84 20.67 -4.06
C SER A 76 29.76 19.91 -5.01
N GLN A 77 29.20 18.92 -5.73
CA GLN A 77 29.95 18.04 -6.63
C GLN A 77 31.10 17.25 -5.98
N ALA A 78 31.14 17.12 -4.65
CA ALA A 78 32.06 16.22 -3.97
C ALA A 78 31.72 14.75 -4.25
N ASN A 79 32.73 13.87 -4.23
CA ASN A 79 32.52 12.43 -4.24
C ASN A 79 32.47 11.91 -2.80
N LEU A 80 31.28 11.54 -2.34
CA LEU A 80 31.03 11.06 -0.97
C LEU A 80 30.54 9.61 -0.98
N SER A 81 30.71 8.90 -2.10
CA SER A 81 30.21 7.54 -2.27
C SER A 81 30.79 6.58 -1.22
N GLY A 82 29.91 5.79 -0.61
CA GLY A 82 30.27 4.83 0.44
C GLY A 82 30.81 5.43 1.75
N ALA A 83 30.78 6.74 1.93
CA ALA A 83 31.25 7.38 3.15
C ALA A 83 30.25 7.19 4.31
N ASP A 84 30.77 7.10 5.54
CA ASP A 84 29.93 7.01 6.74
C ASP A 84 29.78 8.38 7.42
N PHE A 85 28.60 9.00 7.27
CA PHE A 85 28.20 10.25 7.94
C PHE A 85 27.30 10.01 9.16
N SER A 86 27.33 8.81 9.76
CA SER A 86 26.49 8.52 10.92
C SER A 86 26.69 9.55 12.04
N GLY A 87 25.58 10.19 12.45
CA GLY A 87 25.58 11.26 13.46
C GLY A 87 26.34 12.54 13.07
N ALA A 88 26.81 12.70 11.83
CA ALA A 88 27.52 13.89 11.38
C ALA A 88 26.61 15.13 11.35
N ASN A 89 27.22 16.31 11.50
CA ASN A 89 26.52 17.59 11.42
C ASN A 89 26.74 18.25 10.05
N LEU A 90 25.74 18.27 9.18
CA LEU A 90 25.74 18.91 7.87
C LEU A 90 24.74 20.07 7.79
N SER A 91 24.31 20.62 8.93
CA SER A 91 23.32 21.71 8.98
C SER A 91 23.77 22.89 8.10
N GLY A 92 22.90 23.33 7.19
CA GLY A 92 23.17 24.45 6.28
C GLY A 92 24.28 24.19 5.24
N ALA A 93 24.80 22.97 5.14
CA ALA A 93 25.79 22.63 4.11
C ALA A 93 25.18 22.63 2.70
N ASN A 94 26.03 22.78 1.69
CA ASN A 94 25.64 22.65 0.29
C ASN A 94 26.20 21.35 -0.29
N LEU A 95 25.33 20.38 -0.60
CA LEU A 95 25.71 19.13 -1.27
C LEU A 95 25.08 19.03 -2.67
N ASN A 96 24.71 20.16 -3.28
CA ASN A 96 24.12 20.14 -4.63
C ASN A 96 24.98 19.32 -5.59
N LYS A 97 24.36 18.33 -6.25
CA LYS A 97 25.00 17.39 -7.19
C LYS A 97 26.19 16.58 -6.63
N ALA A 98 26.32 16.44 -5.31
CA ALA A 98 27.31 15.53 -4.74
C ALA A 98 26.95 14.06 -5.05
N ASN A 99 27.95 13.21 -5.23
CA ASN A 99 27.73 11.76 -5.35
C ASN A 99 27.65 11.16 -3.95
N LEU A 100 26.46 10.70 -3.54
CA LEU A 100 26.23 10.10 -2.22
C LEU A 100 25.97 8.60 -2.27
N SER A 101 26.14 7.93 -3.42
CA SER A 101 25.77 6.52 -3.59
C SER A 101 26.36 5.65 -2.49
N HIS A 102 25.52 4.86 -1.82
CA HIS A 102 25.89 3.94 -0.72
C HIS A 102 26.45 4.60 0.55
N ALA A 103 26.43 5.93 0.69
CA ALA A 103 26.76 6.62 1.94
C ALA A 103 25.72 6.34 3.05
N ASN A 104 26.17 6.41 4.30
CA ASN A 104 25.32 6.27 5.49
C ASN A 104 25.12 7.62 6.18
N PHE A 105 23.88 8.10 6.23
CA PHE A 105 23.48 9.34 6.91
C PHE A 105 22.59 9.08 8.13
N SER A 106 22.60 7.86 8.67
CA SER A 106 21.80 7.55 9.86
C SER A 106 22.07 8.53 11.00
N GLN A 107 21.00 9.10 11.57
CA GLN A 107 21.06 10.11 12.64
C GLN A 107 21.82 11.41 12.30
N ALA A 108 22.16 11.66 11.03
CA ALA A 108 22.85 12.88 10.63
C ALA A 108 21.94 14.13 10.77
N LYS A 109 22.55 15.28 11.04
CA LYS A 109 21.85 16.59 11.04
C LYS A 109 22.01 17.24 9.67
N LEU A 110 20.94 17.22 8.88
CA LEU A 110 20.85 17.76 7.50
C LEU A 110 19.81 18.89 7.42
N ASN A 111 19.51 19.56 8.54
CA ASN A 111 18.52 20.63 8.57
C ASN A 111 19.03 21.84 7.78
N LYS A 112 18.15 22.44 6.95
CA LYS A 112 18.46 23.57 6.06
C LYS A 112 19.57 23.29 5.04
N THR A 113 19.91 22.04 4.80
CA THR A 113 20.94 21.64 3.84
C THR A 113 20.41 21.74 2.41
N ASN A 114 21.25 22.17 1.46
CA ASN A 114 20.93 22.10 0.04
C ASN A 114 21.32 20.73 -0.53
N LEU A 115 20.32 19.88 -0.73
CA LEU A 115 20.39 18.53 -1.27
C LEU A 115 19.69 18.44 -2.64
N SER A 116 19.48 19.57 -3.33
CA SER A 116 18.80 19.58 -4.62
C SER A 116 19.57 18.78 -5.67
N ARG A 117 18.83 17.98 -6.45
CA ARG A 117 19.37 17.12 -7.54
C ARG A 117 20.46 16.14 -7.11
N VAL A 118 20.42 15.70 -5.86
CA VAL A 118 21.31 14.67 -5.33
C VAL A 118 20.73 13.29 -5.62
N ASP A 119 21.61 12.31 -5.84
CA ASP A 119 21.27 10.90 -5.95
C ASP A 119 21.49 10.20 -4.59
N PHE A 120 20.39 9.79 -3.98
CA PHE A 120 20.29 9.06 -2.72
C PHE A 120 19.76 7.62 -2.91
N ILE A 121 19.87 7.03 -4.11
CA ILE A 121 19.32 5.70 -4.38
C ILE A 121 19.84 4.68 -3.36
N GLY A 122 18.92 4.07 -2.61
CA GLY A 122 19.25 3.02 -1.64
C GLY A 122 20.05 3.47 -0.41
N ASN A 123 20.21 4.78 -0.20
CA ASN A 123 20.96 5.30 0.95
C ASN A 123 20.21 5.11 2.29
N ASN A 124 20.97 5.00 3.38
CA ASN A 124 20.42 4.98 4.73
C ASN A 124 20.40 6.39 5.32
N LEU A 125 19.21 6.97 5.46
CA LEU A 125 18.91 8.26 6.10
C LEU A 125 18.01 8.08 7.34
N SER A 126 17.97 6.86 7.91
CA SER A 126 17.11 6.57 9.06
C SER A 126 17.41 7.51 10.23
N LYS A 127 16.34 8.07 10.82
CA LYS A 127 16.40 9.03 11.94
C LYS A 127 17.22 10.29 11.65
N ALA A 128 17.53 10.59 10.39
CA ALA A 128 18.20 11.83 10.02
C ALA A 128 17.28 13.04 10.25
N ASN A 129 17.86 14.19 10.58
CA ASN A 129 17.13 15.45 10.65
C ASN A 129 17.29 16.24 9.36
N LEU A 130 16.32 16.16 8.47
CA LEU A 130 16.21 16.87 7.19
C LEU A 130 15.22 18.06 7.26
N SER A 131 14.90 18.56 8.45
CA SER A 131 13.93 19.65 8.60
C SER A 131 14.35 20.88 7.79
N GLU A 132 13.42 21.46 7.02
CA GLU A 132 13.68 22.61 6.14
C GLU A 132 14.77 22.39 5.08
N ALA A 133 15.15 21.14 4.78
CA ALA A 133 16.12 20.84 3.72
C ALA A 133 15.54 21.10 2.32
N ASN A 134 16.41 21.49 1.38
CA ASN A 134 16.06 21.61 -0.03
C ASN A 134 16.42 20.32 -0.77
N LEU A 135 15.42 19.52 -1.13
CA LEU A 135 15.52 18.24 -1.85
C LEU A 135 14.86 18.30 -3.23
N ILE A 136 14.77 19.50 -3.83
CA ILE A 136 14.16 19.68 -5.15
C ILE A 136 14.83 18.77 -6.18
N ASN A 137 14.02 17.98 -6.89
CA ASN A 137 14.45 17.02 -7.91
C ASN A 137 15.53 16.02 -7.42
N ALA A 138 15.58 15.72 -6.13
CA ALA A 138 16.44 14.66 -5.61
C ALA A 138 15.89 13.28 -5.99
N ASN A 139 16.77 12.32 -6.23
CA ASN A 139 16.39 10.92 -6.39
C ASN A 139 16.61 10.20 -5.06
N LEU A 140 15.54 9.89 -4.34
CA LEU A 140 15.57 9.16 -3.07
C LEU A 140 15.04 7.73 -3.23
N SER A 141 14.91 7.23 -4.47
CA SER A 141 14.28 5.94 -4.72
C SER A 141 14.97 4.82 -3.92
N ARG A 142 14.15 4.00 -3.26
CA ARG A 142 14.59 2.90 -2.36
C ARG A 142 15.45 3.32 -1.17
N ALA A 143 15.54 4.62 -0.85
CA ALA A 143 16.23 5.07 0.35
C ALA A 143 15.46 4.66 1.62
N ASN A 144 16.19 4.52 2.73
CA ASN A 144 15.61 4.33 4.05
C ASN A 144 15.55 5.67 4.80
N LEU A 145 14.36 6.24 4.94
CA LEU A 145 14.06 7.46 5.70
C LEU A 145 13.22 7.16 6.96
N SER A 146 13.25 5.91 7.44
CA SER A 146 12.47 5.53 8.63
C SER A 146 12.83 6.38 9.85
N GLY A 147 11.80 6.95 10.50
CA GLY A 147 11.92 7.85 11.64
C GLY A 147 12.63 9.18 11.35
N ALA A 148 12.88 9.53 10.09
CA ALA A 148 13.53 10.80 9.74
C ALA A 148 12.59 11.99 9.97
N ASN A 149 13.17 13.14 10.32
CA ASN A 149 12.43 14.41 10.38
C ASN A 149 12.62 15.19 9.08
N LEU A 150 11.59 15.27 8.24
CA LEU A 150 11.53 16.08 7.02
C LEU A 150 10.58 17.28 7.17
N SER A 151 10.28 17.72 8.40
CA SER A 151 9.31 18.79 8.62
C SER A 151 9.70 20.06 7.84
N GLY A 152 8.80 20.58 7.01
CA GLY A 152 9.04 21.78 6.21
C GLY A 152 10.07 21.62 5.07
N ALA A 153 10.52 20.40 4.77
CA ALA A 153 11.44 20.17 3.66
C ALA A 153 10.78 20.43 2.29
N ASN A 154 11.57 20.87 1.31
CA ASN A 154 11.10 21.01 -0.06
C ASN A 154 11.53 19.80 -0.90
N LEU A 155 10.60 18.90 -1.19
CA LEU A 155 10.78 17.67 -1.98
C LEU A 155 10.17 17.81 -3.37
N SER A 156 9.97 19.03 -3.88
CA SER A 156 9.26 19.19 -5.15
C SER A 156 10.01 18.52 -6.30
N GLY A 157 9.31 17.71 -7.09
CA GLY A 157 9.86 16.93 -8.20
C GLY A 157 10.78 15.78 -7.79
N ALA A 158 10.83 15.42 -6.50
CA ALA A 158 11.68 14.33 -6.04
C ALA A 158 11.12 12.95 -6.46
N ASP A 159 12.01 12.04 -6.85
CA ASP A 159 11.66 10.63 -7.03
C ASP A 159 11.77 9.91 -5.68
N LEU A 160 10.62 9.54 -5.11
CA LEU A 160 10.51 8.86 -3.83
C LEU A 160 10.14 7.38 -3.99
N SER A 161 10.22 6.83 -5.21
CA SER A 161 9.72 5.49 -5.47
C SER A 161 10.40 4.41 -4.63
N GLY A 162 9.61 3.55 -3.98
CA GLY A 162 10.12 2.49 -3.12
C GLY A 162 10.82 2.95 -1.83
N THR A 163 10.73 4.23 -1.48
CA THR A 163 11.36 4.77 -0.25
C THR A 163 10.65 4.27 1.00
N ASP A 164 11.39 4.06 2.09
CA ASP A 164 10.81 3.76 3.39
C ASP A 164 10.71 5.03 4.25
N PHE A 165 9.50 5.54 4.45
CA PHE A 165 9.18 6.66 5.34
C PHE A 165 8.47 6.19 6.62
N SER A 166 8.64 4.94 7.03
CA SER A 166 8.00 4.44 8.25
C SER A 166 8.33 5.33 9.45
N GLU A 167 7.31 5.85 10.13
CA GLU A 167 7.43 6.77 11.27
C GLU A 167 8.12 8.11 10.98
N ALA A 168 8.34 8.47 9.71
CA ALA A 168 8.94 9.75 9.34
C ALA A 168 7.96 10.92 9.53
N ASP A 169 8.50 12.10 9.87
CA ASP A 169 7.73 13.34 9.95
C ASP A 169 7.90 14.17 8.68
N LEU A 170 6.89 14.20 7.81
CA LEU A 170 6.86 15.07 6.63
C LEU A 170 6.01 16.32 6.84
N SER A 171 5.62 16.65 8.08
CA SER A 171 4.69 17.75 8.31
C SER A 171 5.17 19.06 7.67
N LYS A 172 4.25 19.78 7.00
CA LYS A 172 4.54 21.02 6.26
C LYS A 172 5.51 20.89 5.07
N ALA A 173 5.91 19.67 4.69
CA ALA A 173 6.79 19.49 3.53
C ALA A 173 6.06 19.84 2.23
N ASN A 174 6.82 20.32 1.25
CA ASN A 174 6.34 20.50 -0.11
C ASN A 174 6.62 19.25 -0.95
N LEU A 175 5.57 18.53 -1.35
CA LEU A 175 5.60 17.29 -2.12
C LEU A 175 5.11 17.47 -3.57
N SER A 176 5.06 18.71 -4.06
CA SER A 176 4.62 19.01 -5.42
C SER A 176 5.44 18.22 -6.45
N GLU A 177 4.80 17.55 -7.40
CA GLU A 177 5.42 16.75 -8.46
C GLU A 177 6.24 15.55 -7.95
N ALA A 178 6.14 15.21 -6.66
CA ALA A 178 6.86 14.08 -6.08
C ALA A 178 6.23 12.73 -6.46
N ASN A 179 7.09 11.72 -6.67
CA ASN A 179 6.67 10.37 -7.05
C ASN A 179 6.71 9.40 -5.86
N PHE A 180 5.56 9.09 -5.26
CA PHE A 180 5.42 8.15 -4.13
C PHE A 180 5.15 6.70 -4.56
N ARG A 181 5.37 6.31 -5.82
CA ARG A 181 5.09 4.94 -6.26
C ARG A 181 5.77 3.88 -5.38
N GLU A 182 5.00 2.90 -4.90
CA GLU A 182 5.51 1.75 -4.11
C GLU A 182 6.26 2.17 -2.82
N THR A 183 6.02 3.39 -2.33
CA THR A 183 6.59 3.92 -1.08
C THR A 183 5.95 3.28 0.15
N ILE A 184 6.75 3.06 1.21
CA ILE A 184 6.26 2.59 2.51
C ILE A 184 6.01 3.81 3.41
N LEU A 185 4.75 4.01 3.83
CA LEU A 185 4.31 5.18 4.60
C LEU A 185 3.77 4.84 6.00
N HIS A 186 4.17 3.70 6.56
CA HIS A 186 3.65 3.22 7.85
C HIS A 186 3.81 4.28 8.96
N LYS A 187 2.70 4.82 9.48
CA LYS A 187 2.67 5.87 10.52
C LYS A 187 3.40 7.17 10.16
N ALA A 188 3.69 7.42 8.88
CA ALA A 188 4.28 8.68 8.44
C ALA A 188 3.33 9.85 8.74
N ASN A 189 3.88 11.02 9.03
CA ASN A 189 3.11 12.22 9.32
C ASN A 189 3.04 13.15 8.11
N PHE A 190 1.83 13.34 7.58
CA PHE A 190 1.54 14.21 6.44
C PHE A 190 0.81 15.49 6.87
N SER A 191 0.82 15.85 8.16
CA SER A 191 0.13 17.05 8.63
C SER A 191 0.58 18.30 7.88
N HIS A 192 -0.35 19.00 7.24
CA HIS A 192 -0.10 20.23 6.48
C HIS A 192 0.89 20.12 5.32
N VAL A 193 1.13 18.93 4.76
CA VAL A 193 1.94 18.82 3.52
C VAL A 193 1.26 19.55 2.37
N ILE A 194 2.07 20.08 1.46
CA ILE A 194 1.59 20.70 0.22
C ILE A 194 1.75 19.68 -0.89
N ILE A 195 0.66 19.40 -1.62
CA ILE A 195 0.68 18.51 -2.79
C ILE A 195 0.11 19.21 -4.02
N LYS A 196 0.75 18.94 -5.15
CA LYS A 196 0.38 19.38 -6.50
C LYS A 196 0.99 18.37 -7.45
N GLU A 197 0.24 17.78 -8.37
CA GLU A 197 0.76 16.78 -9.32
C GLU A 197 1.53 15.63 -8.63
N THR A 198 1.17 15.30 -7.38
CA THR A 198 1.85 14.27 -6.57
C THR A 198 1.29 12.89 -6.89
N SER A 199 2.16 11.90 -7.11
CA SER A 199 1.74 10.55 -7.53
C SER A 199 1.73 9.58 -6.36
N PHE A 200 0.55 9.07 -5.98
CA PHE A 200 0.34 8.02 -4.98
C PHE A 200 -0.13 6.74 -5.66
N ILE A 201 0.82 5.83 -5.93
CA ILE A 201 0.56 4.62 -6.73
C ILE A 201 1.05 3.39 -5.99
N LYS A 202 0.18 2.38 -5.82
CA LYS A 202 0.47 1.12 -5.12
C LYS A 202 1.06 1.32 -3.72
N ILE A 203 0.42 2.17 -2.91
CA ILE A 203 0.83 2.43 -1.53
C ILE A 203 -0.33 2.24 -0.55
N ASP A 204 -0.01 2.05 0.74
CA ASP A 204 -0.97 2.09 1.83
C ASP A 204 -0.98 3.48 2.49
N LEU A 205 -2.04 4.26 2.25
CA LEU A 205 -2.30 5.53 2.93
C LEU A 205 -3.06 5.36 4.24
N GLY A 206 -3.57 4.17 4.54
CA GLY A 206 -4.48 3.92 5.64
C GLY A 206 -3.87 4.03 7.05
N GLN A 207 -2.56 4.21 7.15
CA GLN A 207 -1.84 4.45 8.40
C GLN A 207 -1.11 5.79 8.42
N VAL A 208 -1.28 6.60 7.38
CA VAL A 208 -0.68 7.92 7.29
C VAL A 208 -1.47 8.90 8.15
N LYS A 209 -0.76 9.69 8.95
CA LYS A 209 -1.35 10.66 9.87
C LYS A 209 -1.53 12.01 9.16
N GLY A 210 -2.57 12.75 9.52
CA GLY A 210 -2.75 14.14 9.07
C GLY A 210 -3.21 14.30 7.62
N LEU A 211 -3.68 13.24 6.95
CA LEU A 211 -4.20 13.29 5.58
C LEU A 211 -5.37 14.28 5.42
N ASP A 212 -6.15 14.51 6.49
CA ASP A 212 -7.24 15.47 6.58
C ASP A 212 -6.79 16.94 6.61
N THR A 213 -5.50 17.19 6.82
CA THR A 213 -4.91 18.54 6.91
C THR A 213 -4.01 18.89 5.72
N VAL A 214 -3.95 18.00 4.72
CA VAL A 214 -3.15 18.18 3.51
C VAL A 214 -3.62 19.44 2.76
N ASN A 215 -2.67 20.21 2.24
CA ASN A 215 -2.93 21.37 1.42
C ASN A 215 -2.84 20.99 -0.07
N HIS A 216 -4.00 20.91 -0.72
CA HIS A 216 -4.15 20.53 -2.12
C HIS A 216 -4.06 21.75 -3.04
N ILE A 217 -3.14 21.72 -4.01
CA ILE A 217 -3.03 22.71 -5.09
C ILE A 217 -3.38 22.02 -6.41
N GLU A 218 -4.33 22.55 -7.18
CA GLU A 218 -4.82 21.92 -8.41
C GLU A 218 -3.80 21.95 -9.58
N PRO A 219 -3.67 20.86 -10.36
CA PRO A 219 -4.19 19.51 -10.09
C PRO A 219 -3.43 18.86 -8.93
N SER A 220 -4.14 18.23 -8.00
CA SER A 220 -3.54 17.87 -6.70
C SER A 220 -2.74 16.57 -6.69
N ALA A 221 -3.37 15.42 -6.96
CA ALA A 221 -2.71 14.13 -6.85
C ALA A 221 -3.27 13.11 -7.84
N ILE A 222 -2.43 12.13 -8.17
CA ILE A 222 -2.82 10.95 -8.94
C ILE A 222 -2.87 9.79 -7.95
N ILE A 223 -4.06 9.21 -7.75
CA ILE A 223 -4.28 8.08 -6.84
C ILE A 223 -4.81 6.90 -7.64
N ASP A 224 -4.10 5.77 -7.61
CA ASP A 224 -4.55 4.56 -8.31
C ASP A 224 -5.52 3.71 -7.47
N ILE A 225 -6.30 2.85 -8.14
CA ILE A 225 -7.29 1.99 -7.46
C ILE A 225 -6.64 1.03 -6.45
N ASN A 226 -5.39 0.61 -6.71
CA ASN A 226 -4.65 -0.24 -5.76
C ASN A 226 -4.37 0.49 -4.46
N THR A 227 -4.02 1.79 -4.51
CA THR A 227 -3.80 2.60 -3.30
C THR A 227 -5.08 2.69 -2.46
N ILE A 228 -6.23 2.91 -3.10
CA ILE A 228 -7.53 2.96 -2.41
C ILE A 228 -7.85 1.60 -1.77
N TYR A 229 -7.61 0.51 -2.51
CA TYR A 229 -7.80 -0.86 -2.02
C TYR A 229 -6.88 -1.18 -0.83
N GLN A 230 -5.57 -0.98 -0.97
CA GLN A 230 -4.58 -1.28 0.08
C GLN A 230 -4.84 -0.50 1.37
N SER A 231 -5.40 0.71 1.25
CA SER A 231 -5.68 1.60 2.39
C SER A 231 -6.92 1.22 3.21
N LYS A 232 -7.63 0.13 2.87
CA LYS A 232 -8.71 -0.47 3.69
C LYS A 232 -9.76 0.53 4.20
N ASN A 233 -10.19 1.46 3.35
CA ASN A 233 -11.17 2.50 3.70
C ASN A 233 -10.73 3.42 4.87
N ARG A 234 -9.42 3.60 5.05
CA ARG A 234 -8.85 4.49 6.07
C ARG A 234 -8.35 5.82 5.51
N ILE A 235 -8.53 6.07 4.21
CA ILE A 235 -8.24 7.36 3.60
C ILE A 235 -9.38 8.32 3.96
N PRO A 236 -9.12 9.50 4.53
CA PRO A 236 -10.16 10.49 4.80
C PRO A 236 -10.89 10.89 3.51
N LYS A 237 -12.22 10.94 3.57
CA LYS A 237 -13.06 11.35 2.43
C LYS A 237 -12.65 12.71 1.87
N VAL A 238 -12.36 13.68 2.74
CA VAL A 238 -11.94 15.04 2.36
C VAL A 238 -10.67 15.01 1.50
N PHE A 239 -9.70 14.16 1.85
CA PHE A 239 -8.47 14.01 1.07
C PHE A 239 -8.75 13.47 -0.34
N LEU A 240 -9.62 12.46 -0.47
CA LEU A 240 -9.99 11.90 -1.78
C LEU A 240 -10.74 12.92 -2.64
N GLU A 241 -11.68 13.67 -2.05
CA GLU A 241 -12.43 14.71 -2.75
C GLU A 241 -11.50 15.82 -3.27
N GLN A 242 -10.59 16.30 -2.43
CA GLN A 242 -9.61 17.34 -2.78
C GLN A 242 -8.50 16.84 -3.71
N ALA A 243 -8.24 15.53 -3.73
CA ALA A 243 -7.36 14.91 -4.72
C ALA A 243 -8.02 14.75 -6.10
N GLY A 244 -9.31 15.09 -6.26
CA GLY A 244 -10.04 14.96 -7.52
C GLY A 244 -10.47 13.52 -7.83
N VAL A 245 -10.53 12.63 -6.83
CA VAL A 245 -11.03 11.27 -7.01
C VAL A 245 -12.54 11.31 -7.31
N HIS A 246 -12.99 10.57 -8.32
CA HIS A 246 -14.39 10.57 -8.73
C HIS A 246 -15.32 10.16 -7.57
N PRO A 247 -16.45 10.87 -7.33
CA PRO A 247 -17.34 10.60 -6.19
C PRO A 247 -17.81 9.14 -6.08
N ASP A 248 -17.98 8.47 -7.22
CA ASP A 248 -18.36 7.05 -7.25
C ASP A 248 -17.28 6.14 -6.64
N ILE A 249 -16.01 6.41 -6.91
CA ILE A 249 -14.89 5.67 -6.33
C ILE A 249 -14.84 5.91 -4.82
N ILE A 250 -15.07 7.16 -4.38
CA ILE A 250 -15.14 7.53 -2.96
C ILE A 250 -16.31 6.83 -2.27
N ARG A 251 -17.47 6.70 -2.93
CA ARG A 251 -18.61 5.92 -2.40
C ARG A 251 -18.26 4.43 -2.27
N TRP A 252 -17.62 3.85 -3.28
CA TRP A 252 -17.33 2.40 -3.30
C TRP A 252 -16.13 1.97 -2.46
N GLN A 253 -15.34 2.90 -1.92
CA GLN A 253 -14.20 2.55 -1.06
C GLN A 253 -14.59 1.60 0.10
N HIS A 254 -15.83 1.69 0.58
CA HIS A 254 -16.39 0.82 1.61
C HIS A 254 -16.75 -0.57 1.06
N SER A 255 -17.28 -0.63 -0.16
CA SER A 255 -17.69 -1.86 -0.85
C SER A 255 -16.51 -2.66 -1.41
N LEU A 256 -15.35 -2.02 -1.63
CA LEU A 256 -14.12 -2.69 -2.08
C LEU A 256 -13.59 -3.76 -1.10
N HIS A 257 -14.15 -3.84 0.12
CA HIS A 257 -13.71 -4.76 1.18
C HIS A 257 -14.72 -5.85 1.54
N THR A 258 -15.91 -5.87 0.94
CA THR A 258 -16.87 -6.97 1.09
C THR A 258 -17.31 -7.43 -0.28
N LEU A 259 -16.73 -8.54 -0.74
CA LEU A 259 -17.24 -9.19 -1.94
C LEU A 259 -18.72 -9.54 -1.75
N PRO A 260 -19.55 -9.42 -2.79
CA PRO A 260 -20.89 -9.98 -2.75
C PRO A 260 -20.81 -11.44 -2.38
N THR A 261 -21.57 -11.85 -1.37
CA THR A 261 -21.54 -13.24 -0.89
C THR A 261 -22.67 -14.03 -1.55
N VAL A 262 -22.34 -15.20 -2.09
CA VAL A 262 -23.30 -16.20 -2.58
C VAL A 262 -23.41 -17.30 -1.53
N PHE A 263 -24.61 -17.57 -1.03
CA PHE A 263 -24.89 -18.65 -0.09
C PHE A 263 -25.50 -19.82 -0.84
N VAL A 264 -24.91 -21.01 -0.73
CA VAL A 264 -25.45 -22.22 -1.36
C VAL A 264 -26.16 -23.06 -0.31
N CYS A 265 -27.49 -23.11 -0.40
CA CYS A 265 -28.37 -23.91 0.45
C CYS A 265 -28.66 -25.25 -0.23
N TYR A 266 -28.30 -26.35 0.41
CA TYR A 266 -28.44 -27.69 -0.16
C TYR A 266 -28.60 -28.76 0.93
N SER A 267 -29.14 -29.92 0.54
CA SER A 267 -29.17 -31.06 1.46
C SER A 267 -27.85 -31.84 1.38
N PRO A 268 -27.28 -32.32 2.50
CA PRO A 268 -26.05 -33.15 2.48
C PRO A 268 -26.16 -34.40 1.60
N LYS A 269 -27.38 -34.88 1.30
CA LYS A 269 -27.62 -36.01 0.38
C LYS A 269 -27.51 -35.65 -1.11
N ASP A 270 -27.28 -34.38 -1.43
CA ASP A 270 -27.15 -33.84 -2.80
C ASP A 270 -25.76 -33.18 -3.00
N GLU A 271 -24.74 -33.71 -2.30
CA GLU A 271 -23.37 -33.20 -2.30
C GLU A 271 -22.74 -33.17 -3.71
N LEU A 272 -22.99 -34.20 -4.52
CA LEU A 272 -22.47 -34.28 -5.89
C LEU A 272 -22.95 -33.11 -6.77
N GLU A 273 -24.25 -32.78 -6.69
CA GLU A 273 -24.82 -31.66 -7.45
C GLU A 273 -24.28 -30.31 -6.97
N LYS A 274 -24.05 -30.20 -5.66
CA LYS A 274 -23.43 -29.03 -5.05
C LYS A 274 -21.98 -28.83 -5.52
N GLU A 275 -21.16 -29.89 -5.56
CA GLU A 275 -19.76 -29.80 -6.00
C GLU A 275 -19.64 -29.38 -7.47
N GLN A 276 -20.53 -29.90 -8.33
CA GLN A 276 -20.58 -29.51 -9.74
C GLN A 276 -20.93 -28.03 -9.89
N LEU A 277 -21.96 -27.54 -9.17
CA LEU A 277 -22.30 -26.12 -9.16
C LEU A 277 -21.13 -25.25 -8.67
N LEU A 278 -20.46 -25.67 -7.58
CA LEU A 278 -19.32 -24.92 -7.03
C LEU A 278 -18.13 -24.85 -7.98
N THR A 279 -17.93 -25.87 -8.83
CA THR A 279 -16.86 -25.85 -9.83
C THR A 279 -17.07 -24.70 -10.83
N HIS A 280 -18.31 -24.53 -11.31
CA HIS A 280 -18.67 -23.46 -12.24
C HIS A 280 -18.67 -22.08 -11.57
N LEU A 281 -19.17 -21.97 -10.33
CA LEU A 281 -19.11 -20.71 -9.57
C LEU A 281 -17.67 -20.38 -9.12
N GLY A 282 -16.80 -21.37 -8.97
CA GLY A 282 -15.42 -21.23 -8.51
C GLY A 282 -14.58 -20.30 -9.38
N VAL A 283 -14.88 -20.22 -10.67
CA VAL A 283 -14.27 -19.26 -11.61
C VAL A 283 -14.48 -17.81 -11.13
N LEU A 284 -15.66 -17.49 -10.61
CA LEU A 284 -15.97 -16.14 -10.10
C LEU A 284 -15.22 -15.82 -8.81
N ARG A 285 -14.99 -16.84 -7.98
CA ARG A 285 -14.18 -16.73 -6.76
C ARG A 285 -12.71 -16.50 -7.08
N GLU A 286 -12.15 -17.21 -8.07
CA GLU A 286 -10.77 -17.00 -8.53
C GLU A 286 -10.54 -15.59 -9.10
N LEU A 287 -11.54 -15.06 -9.81
CA LEU A 287 -11.54 -13.69 -10.32
C LEU A 287 -11.81 -12.62 -9.24
N SER A 288 -11.94 -13.02 -7.97
CA SER A 288 -12.26 -12.11 -6.85
C SER A 288 -13.52 -11.27 -7.09
N LEU A 289 -14.53 -11.85 -7.73
CA LEU A 289 -15.80 -11.17 -8.01
C LEU A 289 -16.84 -11.43 -6.92
N VAL A 290 -16.77 -12.59 -6.26
CA VAL A 290 -17.74 -13.04 -5.26
C VAL A 290 -17.05 -13.83 -4.15
N ASP A 291 -17.59 -13.79 -2.94
CA ASP A 291 -17.31 -14.81 -1.92
C ASP A 291 -18.40 -15.88 -1.98
N ILE A 292 -18.04 -17.17 -1.92
CA ILE A 292 -19.01 -18.27 -1.99
C ILE A 292 -19.01 -19.00 -0.66
N TRP A 293 -20.10 -18.87 0.09
CA TRP A 293 -20.30 -19.53 1.37
C TRP A 293 -21.00 -20.88 1.19
N ASP A 294 -20.46 -21.93 1.82
CA ASP A 294 -21.06 -23.24 2.00
C ASP A 294 -20.77 -23.80 3.41
N ASP A 295 -21.37 -24.94 3.72
CA ASP A 295 -21.26 -25.63 5.01
C ASP A 295 -19.87 -26.19 5.33
N THR A 296 -18.96 -26.26 4.36
CA THR A 296 -17.54 -26.65 4.62
C THR A 296 -16.81 -25.63 5.48
N ARG A 297 -17.37 -24.41 5.61
CA ARG A 297 -16.85 -23.33 6.44
C ARG A 297 -17.28 -23.41 7.91
N ILE A 298 -18.21 -24.31 8.25
CA ILE A 298 -18.71 -24.45 9.62
C ILE A 298 -17.66 -25.16 10.48
N ALA A 299 -17.23 -24.51 11.57
CA ALA A 299 -16.36 -25.16 12.54
C ALA A 299 -17.19 -26.13 13.39
N GLY A 300 -16.68 -27.35 13.63
CA GLY A 300 -17.38 -28.32 14.48
C GLY A 300 -17.59 -27.77 15.91
N GLY A 301 -18.84 -27.68 16.36
CA GLY A 301 -19.19 -27.13 17.69
C GLY A 301 -20.69 -26.87 17.88
N THR A 302 -21.07 -26.28 19.02
CA THR A 302 -22.47 -25.98 19.40
C THR A 302 -23.04 -24.69 18.79
N GLU A 303 -22.25 -23.94 18.03
CA GLU A 303 -22.61 -22.60 17.52
C GLU A 303 -22.93 -22.58 16.01
N TRP A 304 -22.99 -23.73 15.34
CA TRP A 304 -23.18 -23.84 13.88
C TRP A 304 -24.46 -23.14 13.37
N GLU A 305 -25.53 -23.10 14.16
CA GLU A 305 -26.77 -22.39 13.81
C GLU A 305 -26.54 -20.88 13.66
N GLN A 306 -25.75 -20.30 14.58
CA GLN A 306 -25.43 -18.87 14.57
C GLN A 306 -24.50 -18.52 13.39
N GLU A 307 -23.59 -19.43 13.02
CA GLU A 307 -22.73 -19.27 11.84
C GLU A 307 -23.56 -19.22 10.55
N ILE A 308 -24.55 -20.10 10.41
CA ILE A 308 -25.50 -20.10 9.28
C ILE A 308 -26.31 -18.80 9.24
N THR A 309 -26.90 -18.39 10.37
CA THR A 309 -27.67 -17.13 10.43
C THR A 309 -26.80 -15.93 10.06
N ASN A 310 -25.56 -15.87 10.56
CA ASN A 310 -24.62 -14.80 10.23
C ASN A 310 -24.21 -14.80 8.76
N ALA A 311 -24.05 -15.98 8.16
CA ALA A 311 -23.76 -16.12 6.74
C ALA A 311 -24.93 -15.64 5.89
N ILE A 312 -26.15 -16.09 6.21
CA ILE A 312 -27.38 -15.65 5.56
C ILE A 312 -27.51 -14.13 5.68
N ALA A 313 -27.20 -13.52 6.82
CA ALA A 313 -27.26 -12.07 7.06
C ALA A 313 -26.24 -11.24 6.26
N ARG A 314 -25.23 -11.84 5.63
CA ARG A 314 -24.24 -11.15 4.77
C ARG A 314 -24.38 -11.44 3.27
N THR A 315 -25.29 -12.33 2.92
CA THR A 315 -25.48 -12.85 1.56
C THR A 315 -26.20 -11.85 0.64
N SER A 316 -25.70 -11.71 -0.59
CA SER A 316 -26.38 -10.95 -1.66
C SER A 316 -27.29 -11.85 -2.51
N VAL A 317 -26.87 -13.09 -2.77
CA VAL A 317 -27.64 -14.09 -3.54
C VAL A 317 -27.63 -15.42 -2.80
N ALA A 318 -28.80 -15.98 -2.50
CA ALA A 318 -28.93 -17.34 -1.96
C ALA A 318 -29.38 -18.30 -3.06
N ILE A 319 -28.56 -19.29 -3.38
CA ILE A 319 -28.86 -20.34 -4.34
C ILE A 319 -29.43 -21.54 -3.57
N LEU A 320 -30.62 -22.01 -3.97
CA LEU A 320 -31.25 -23.18 -3.35
C LEU A 320 -31.19 -24.38 -4.30
N LEU A 321 -30.50 -25.45 -3.93
CA LEU A 321 -30.51 -26.71 -4.68
C LEU A 321 -31.73 -27.55 -4.29
N VAL A 322 -32.83 -27.35 -5.01
CA VAL A 322 -34.12 -27.95 -4.71
C VAL A 322 -34.19 -29.39 -5.20
N SER A 323 -34.38 -30.30 -4.25
CA SER A 323 -34.56 -31.74 -4.46
C SER A 323 -35.59 -32.28 -3.45
N ALA A 324 -35.97 -33.55 -3.57
CA ALA A 324 -36.78 -34.21 -2.53
C ALA A 324 -36.06 -34.23 -1.16
N ASN A 325 -34.73 -34.38 -1.13
CA ASN A 325 -33.96 -34.37 0.12
C ASN A 325 -33.92 -32.96 0.74
N PHE A 326 -33.72 -31.93 -0.09
CA PHE A 326 -33.80 -30.53 0.33
C PHE A 326 -35.15 -30.22 0.97
N LEU A 327 -36.25 -30.57 0.27
CA LEU A 327 -37.62 -30.32 0.71
C LEU A 327 -38.06 -31.19 1.89
N THR A 328 -37.27 -32.16 2.32
CA THR A 328 -37.56 -33.01 3.49
C THR A 328 -36.60 -32.81 4.65
N SER A 329 -35.49 -32.09 4.44
CA SER A 329 -34.51 -31.77 5.48
C SER A 329 -35.12 -30.91 6.59
N GLN A 330 -34.93 -31.34 7.84
CA GLN A 330 -35.44 -30.63 9.01
C GLN A 330 -34.68 -29.32 9.25
N THR A 331 -33.35 -29.36 9.19
CA THR A 331 -32.48 -28.18 9.34
C THR A 331 -32.84 -27.06 8.37
N ILE A 332 -33.00 -27.40 7.09
CA ILE A 332 -33.33 -26.43 6.04
C ILE A 332 -34.71 -25.79 6.29
N LYS A 333 -35.69 -26.59 6.72
CA LYS A 333 -37.06 -26.12 6.99
C LYS A 333 -37.18 -25.24 8.22
N GLU A 334 -36.45 -25.59 9.28
CA GLU A 334 -36.60 -24.97 10.60
C GLU A 334 -35.63 -23.80 10.80
N LEU A 335 -34.51 -23.75 10.08
CA LEU A 335 -33.47 -22.71 10.21
C LEU A 335 -33.28 -21.88 8.94
N GLU A 336 -32.81 -22.50 7.85
CA GLU A 336 -32.32 -21.75 6.68
C GLU A 336 -33.45 -21.06 5.91
N ILE A 337 -34.50 -21.77 5.51
CA ILE A 337 -35.61 -21.21 4.72
C ILE A 337 -36.34 -20.08 5.47
N PRO A 338 -36.71 -20.22 6.77
CA PRO A 338 -37.33 -19.13 7.51
C PRO A 338 -36.46 -17.86 7.53
N GLU A 339 -35.16 -17.98 7.76
CA GLU A 339 -34.26 -16.82 7.82
C GLU A 339 -34.07 -16.18 6.43
N LEU A 340 -33.96 -16.99 5.37
CA LEU A 340 -33.87 -16.51 3.99
C LEU A 340 -35.14 -15.76 3.57
N LEU A 341 -36.32 -16.30 3.87
CA LEU A 341 -37.60 -15.67 3.53
C LEU A 341 -37.81 -14.37 4.32
N LYS A 342 -37.54 -14.40 5.63
CA LYS A 342 -37.56 -13.20 6.49
C LYS A 342 -36.60 -12.13 5.97
N ARG A 343 -35.40 -12.51 5.52
CA ARG A 343 -34.47 -11.57 4.91
C ARG A 343 -35.03 -10.98 3.61
N ARG A 344 -35.60 -11.81 2.74
CA ARG A 344 -36.18 -11.38 1.45
C ARG A 344 -37.33 -10.38 1.63
N GLU A 345 -38.11 -10.51 2.70
CA GLU A 345 -39.16 -9.53 3.03
C GLU A 345 -38.60 -8.16 3.44
N ASN A 346 -37.41 -8.13 4.06
CA ASN A 346 -36.80 -6.93 4.62
C ASN A 346 -35.75 -6.27 3.71
N ASP A 347 -35.19 -7.00 2.75
CA ASP A 347 -34.11 -6.55 1.87
C ASP A 347 -34.46 -6.82 0.40
N GLN A 348 -34.88 -5.77 -0.31
CA GLN A 348 -35.24 -5.87 -1.73
C GLN A 348 -34.04 -6.23 -2.62
N ASN A 349 -32.81 -6.00 -2.15
CA ASN A 349 -31.58 -6.30 -2.87
C ASN A 349 -31.06 -7.72 -2.60
N PHE A 350 -31.69 -8.47 -1.70
CA PHE A 350 -31.32 -9.85 -1.44
C PHE A 350 -32.11 -10.79 -2.36
N VAL A 351 -31.44 -11.57 -3.21
CA VAL A 351 -32.08 -12.45 -4.19
C VAL A 351 -32.05 -13.91 -3.73
N ILE A 352 -33.21 -14.56 -3.71
CA ILE A 352 -33.32 -16.02 -3.60
C ILE A 352 -33.41 -16.59 -5.02
N TYR A 353 -32.53 -17.53 -5.35
CA TYR A 353 -32.36 -18.11 -6.68
C TYR A 353 -32.50 -19.65 -6.61
N PRO A 354 -33.72 -20.19 -6.71
CA PRO A 354 -33.96 -21.63 -6.61
C PRO A 354 -33.61 -22.36 -7.91
N ILE A 355 -32.87 -23.45 -7.79
CA ILE A 355 -32.50 -24.36 -8.86
C ILE A 355 -33.16 -25.71 -8.60
N ILE A 356 -34.01 -26.18 -9.51
CA ILE A 356 -34.58 -27.53 -9.46
C ILE A 356 -33.47 -28.51 -9.85
N ALA A 357 -32.83 -29.09 -8.84
CA ALA A 357 -31.74 -30.01 -9.05
C ALA A 357 -32.26 -31.38 -9.52
N LYS A 358 -33.23 -31.94 -8.79
CA LYS A 358 -33.77 -33.29 -9.05
C LYS A 358 -35.30 -33.26 -9.15
N PRO A 359 -35.93 -34.26 -9.82
CA PRO A 359 -37.38 -34.38 -9.86
C PRO A 359 -37.99 -34.37 -8.46
N CYS A 360 -38.87 -33.40 -8.20
CA CYS A 360 -39.58 -33.26 -6.92
C CYS A 360 -40.85 -32.41 -7.08
N ALA A 361 -41.76 -32.52 -6.11
CA ALA A 361 -43.02 -31.76 -6.08
C ALA A 361 -42.82 -30.32 -5.58
N TRP A 362 -41.84 -29.59 -6.12
CA TRP A 362 -41.48 -28.24 -5.67
C TRP A 362 -42.64 -27.24 -5.78
N ASN A 363 -43.50 -27.41 -6.78
CA ASN A 363 -44.68 -26.57 -7.02
C ASN A 363 -45.79 -26.73 -5.97
N SER A 364 -45.74 -27.78 -5.14
CA SER A 364 -46.68 -27.96 -4.04
C SER A 364 -46.38 -27.06 -2.83
N PHE A 365 -45.20 -26.42 -2.80
CA PHE A 365 -44.79 -25.51 -1.73
C PHE A 365 -45.13 -24.06 -2.12
N GLU A 366 -46.05 -23.44 -1.37
CA GLU A 366 -46.61 -22.12 -1.69
C GLU A 366 -45.56 -21.00 -1.82
N TRP A 367 -44.54 -20.99 -0.96
CA TRP A 367 -43.48 -19.98 -1.02
C TRP A 367 -42.60 -20.15 -2.25
N LEU A 368 -42.32 -21.39 -2.65
CA LEU A 368 -41.42 -21.71 -3.76
C LEU A 368 -42.11 -21.55 -5.11
N SER A 369 -43.41 -21.85 -5.19
CA SER A 369 -44.22 -21.68 -6.41
C SER A 369 -44.41 -20.22 -6.82
N LYS A 370 -44.23 -19.29 -5.88
CA LYS A 370 -44.27 -17.84 -6.11
C LYS A 370 -42.93 -17.23 -6.54
N ILE A 371 -41.84 -17.99 -6.49
CA ILE A 371 -40.49 -17.54 -6.85
C ILE A 371 -40.12 -18.10 -8.23
N GLN A 372 -39.43 -17.29 -9.04
CA GLN A 372 -38.91 -17.76 -10.32
C GLN A 372 -37.82 -18.82 -10.10
N VAL A 373 -38.05 -20.04 -10.59
CA VAL A 373 -37.11 -21.15 -10.49
C VAL A 373 -36.26 -21.31 -11.75
N ARG A 374 -35.16 -22.04 -11.61
CA ARG A 374 -34.27 -22.44 -12.70
C ARG A 374 -34.15 -23.95 -12.80
N PRO A 375 -33.91 -24.52 -13.99
CA PRO A 375 -34.00 -23.91 -15.32
C PRO A 375 -35.37 -23.29 -15.65
N HIS A 376 -35.39 -22.38 -16.63
CA HIS A 376 -36.63 -21.77 -17.13
C HIS A 376 -37.52 -22.86 -17.74
N GLY A 377 -38.65 -23.15 -17.09
CA GLY A 377 -39.53 -24.27 -17.44
C GLY A 377 -39.68 -25.30 -16.32
N GLY A 378 -38.88 -25.21 -15.25
CA GLY A 378 -39.01 -26.05 -14.06
C GLY A 378 -38.57 -27.50 -14.24
N GLU A 379 -37.97 -27.83 -15.39
CA GLU A 379 -37.35 -29.13 -15.61
C GLU A 379 -36.06 -29.25 -14.78
N PRO A 380 -35.85 -30.37 -14.06
CA PRO A 380 -34.64 -30.54 -13.27
C PRO A 380 -33.37 -30.62 -14.13
N ILE A 381 -32.24 -30.18 -13.60
CA ILE A 381 -30.94 -30.27 -14.28
C ILE A 381 -30.46 -31.72 -14.37
N TRP A 382 -30.49 -32.45 -13.24
CA TRP A 382 -29.95 -33.80 -13.14
C TRP A 382 -31.04 -34.85 -13.38
N VAL A 383 -31.48 -34.98 -14.64
CA VAL A 383 -32.47 -36.00 -15.07
C VAL A 383 -31.79 -37.18 -15.76
N LYS A 384 -31.99 -38.39 -15.24
CA LYS A 384 -31.49 -39.61 -15.88
C LYS A 384 -32.19 -39.85 -17.23
N GLY A 385 -31.40 -40.05 -18.29
CA GLY A 385 -31.90 -40.44 -19.62
C GLY A 385 -32.34 -39.28 -20.52
N LYS A 386 -32.02 -38.03 -20.19
CA LYS A 386 -32.15 -36.87 -21.08
C LYS A 386 -30.75 -36.40 -21.53
N ASP A 387 -30.64 -35.96 -22.79
CA ASP A 387 -29.47 -35.26 -23.34
C ASP A 387 -29.46 -33.78 -22.90
N ILE A 388 -29.59 -33.53 -21.60
CA ILE A 388 -29.34 -32.18 -21.06
C ILE A 388 -27.84 -32.11 -20.78
N ASP A 389 -27.16 -31.19 -21.44
CA ASP A 389 -25.78 -30.85 -21.11
C ASP A 389 -25.77 -30.06 -19.80
N VAL A 390 -25.51 -30.77 -18.71
CA VAL A 390 -25.46 -30.23 -17.34
C VAL A 390 -24.45 -29.09 -17.24
N ASP A 391 -23.28 -29.21 -17.90
CA ASP A 391 -22.24 -28.18 -17.84
C ASP A 391 -22.65 -26.90 -18.55
N VAL A 392 -23.37 -27.01 -19.66
CA VAL A 392 -23.95 -25.85 -20.36
C VAL A 392 -24.96 -25.12 -19.48
N GLU A 393 -25.84 -25.85 -18.77
CA GLU A 393 -26.81 -25.23 -17.87
C GLU A 393 -26.16 -24.60 -16.63
N LEU A 394 -25.16 -25.26 -16.03
CA LEU A 394 -24.41 -24.70 -14.91
C LEU A 394 -23.62 -23.45 -15.30
N THR A 395 -23.06 -23.41 -16.52
CA THR A 395 -22.39 -22.22 -17.06
C THR A 395 -23.36 -21.05 -17.22
N LYS A 396 -24.58 -21.31 -17.70
CA LYS A 396 -25.63 -20.29 -17.80
C LYS A 396 -26.01 -19.75 -16.42
N ILE A 397 -26.20 -20.64 -15.45
CA ILE A 397 -26.49 -20.26 -14.06
C ILE A 397 -25.38 -19.37 -13.50
N ALA A 398 -24.11 -19.73 -13.66
CA ALA A 398 -22.99 -18.92 -13.19
C ALA A 398 -22.96 -17.52 -13.84
N THR A 399 -23.28 -17.45 -15.14
CA THR A 399 -23.38 -16.18 -15.87
C THR A 399 -24.53 -15.32 -15.35
N GLU A 400 -25.71 -15.91 -15.13
CA GLU A 400 -26.86 -15.17 -14.60
C GLU A 400 -26.64 -14.71 -13.16
N VAL A 401 -26.03 -15.52 -12.30
CA VAL A 401 -25.64 -15.12 -10.95
C VAL A 401 -24.69 -13.93 -11.01
N THR A 402 -23.75 -13.92 -11.96
CA THR A 402 -22.86 -12.77 -12.19
C THR A 402 -23.64 -11.53 -12.59
N ASP A 403 -24.64 -11.65 -13.47
CA ASP A 403 -25.46 -10.53 -13.91
C ASP A 403 -26.39 -10.02 -12.81
N ILE A 404 -26.93 -10.90 -11.97
CA ILE A 404 -27.68 -10.54 -10.76
C ILE A 404 -26.76 -9.74 -9.83
N ILE A 405 -25.56 -10.24 -9.56
CA ILE A 405 -24.61 -9.54 -8.68
C ILE A 405 -24.22 -8.19 -9.26
N LYS A 406 -23.87 -8.12 -10.55
CA LYS A 406 -23.59 -6.85 -11.23
C LYS A 406 -24.77 -5.89 -11.14
N SER A 407 -25.99 -6.37 -11.40
CA SER A 407 -27.19 -5.54 -11.36
C SER A 407 -27.48 -5.03 -9.95
N LEU A 408 -27.40 -5.86 -8.91
CA LEU A 408 -27.55 -5.45 -7.50
C LEU A 408 -26.47 -4.44 -7.07
N TRP A 409 -25.27 -4.57 -7.62
CA TRP A 409 -24.15 -3.64 -7.39
C TRP A 409 -24.23 -2.36 -8.20
N LEU A 410 -24.96 -2.37 -9.32
CA LEU A 410 -25.22 -1.23 -10.18
C LEU A 410 -26.54 -0.50 -9.82
N SER A 411 -27.54 -1.20 -9.29
CA SER A 411 -28.87 -0.68 -8.93
C SER A 411 -28.91 -0.04 -7.55
N ASN A 412 -27.96 -0.36 -6.68
CA ASN A 412 -27.68 0.36 -5.43
C ASN A 412 -26.85 1.64 -5.65
N ARG A 413 -26.79 2.17 -6.88
CA ARG A 413 -26.05 3.37 -7.26
C ARG A 413 -26.96 4.53 -7.60
#